data_AF-A0A3B9F2D4-F1
#
_entry.id   AF-A0A3B9F2D4-F1
#
_cell.length_a   1.000
_cell.length_b   1.000
_cell.length_c   1.000
_cell.angle_alpha   90.00
_cell.angle_beta   90.00
_cell.angle_gamma   90.00
#
_symmetry.space_group_name_H-M   'P 1'
#
loop_
_entity.id
_entity.type
_entity.pdbx_description
1 polymer ?
#
loop_
_entity_poly.entity_id
_entity_poly.type
_entity_poly.pdbx_seq_one_letter_code
_entity_poly.pdbx_strand_id
1 'polypeptide(L)'
;TLEKERVKEIIGITNAAMPDIGKTTRASNDHYKCLYLIQNPSWQGEGVVVDTRGDKALFMIPEVGMMTQIKFKTLPERDEKVLLKVSSVDLVERLVNFKPA
;
A
#
# COMPACT_ATOMS: atom_id res chain seq x y z
N THR A 1 -10.01 30.46 -28.62
CA THR A 1 -9.14 29.27 -28.46
C THR A 1 -7.93 29.70 -27.66
N LEU A 2 -7.44 28.88 -26.72
CA LEU A 2 -6.22 29.21 -25.98
C LEU A 2 -5.00 29.08 -26.88
N GLU A 3 -4.06 30.03 -26.76
CA GLU A 3 -2.76 29.99 -27.43
C GLU A 3 -1.90 28.81 -26.92
N LYS A 4 -1.12 28.21 -27.82
CA LYS A 4 -0.35 26.98 -27.55
C LYS A 4 0.63 27.13 -26.38
N GLU A 5 1.25 28.29 -26.27
CA GLU A 5 2.22 28.65 -25.23
C GLU A 5 1.54 28.72 -23.88
N ARG A 6 0.32 29.25 -23.82
CA ARG A 6 -0.50 29.30 -22.60
C ARG A 6 -0.92 27.90 -22.16
N VAL A 7 -1.25 27.00 -23.09
CA VAL A 7 -1.57 25.60 -22.76
C VAL A 7 -0.35 24.89 -22.14
N LYS A 8 0.85 25.08 -22.71
CA LYS A 8 2.08 24.49 -22.16
C LYS A 8 2.39 24.99 -20.74
N GLU A 9 2.20 26.28 -20.49
CA GLU A 9 2.42 26.88 -19.17
C GLU A 9 1.49 26.25 -18.12
N ILE A 10 0.20 26.11 -18.43
CA ILE A 10 -0.78 25.49 -17.53
C ILE A 10 -0.42 24.03 -17.23
N ILE A 11 -0.01 23.26 -18.24
CA ILE A 11 0.44 21.88 -18.07
C ILE A 11 1.67 21.83 -17.16
N GLY A 12 2.64 22.73 -17.38
CA GLY A 12 3.86 22.82 -16.56
C GLY A 12 3.56 23.07 -15.08
N ILE A 13 2.72 24.07 -14.79
CA ILE A 13 2.30 24.41 -13.41
C ILE A 13 1.59 23.22 -12.76
N THR A 14 0.67 22.59 -13.49
CA THR A 14 -0.12 21.46 -12.97
C THR A 14 0.78 20.26 -12.67
N ASN A 15 1.66 19.89 -13.61
CA ASN A 15 2.57 18.76 -13.45
C ASN A 15 3.57 18.96 -12.32
N ALA A 16 3.95 20.21 -12.00
CA ALA A 16 4.83 20.50 -10.88
C ALA A 16 4.15 20.22 -9.53
N ALA A 17 2.84 20.46 -9.39
CA ALA A 17 2.10 20.24 -8.14
C ALA A 17 1.63 18.78 -7.94
N MET A 18 1.39 18.05 -9.03
CA MET A 18 0.83 16.68 -8.99
C MET A 18 1.59 15.67 -8.11
N PRO A 19 2.94 15.64 -8.09
CA PRO A 19 3.68 14.70 -7.23
C PRO A 19 3.38 14.86 -5.75
N ASP A 20 3.28 16.10 -5.26
CA ASP A 20 3.08 16.38 -3.83
C ASP A 20 1.62 16.16 -3.41
N ILE A 21 0.67 16.45 -4.31
CA ILE A 21 -0.73 16.03 -4.15
C ILE A 21 -0.79 14.51 -4.01
N GLY A 22 -0.16 13.77 -4.94
CA GLY A 22 -0.15 12.31 -4.93
C GLY A 22 0.51 11.71 -3.68
N LYS A 23 1.61 12.29 -3.19
CA LYS A 23 2.24 11.87 -1.92
C LYS A 23 1.31 12.11 -0.73
N THR A 24 0.69 13.30 -0.65
CA THR A 24 -0.24 13.65 0.42
C THR A 24 -1.43 12.70 0.44
N THR A 25 -2.04 12.43 -0.72
CA THR A 25 -3.15 11.49 -0.84
C THR A 25 -2.77 10.08 -0.37
N ARG A 26 -1.61 9.56 -0.78
CA ARG A 26 -1.14 8.25 -0.32
C ARG A 26 -0.91 8.23 1.18
N ALA A 27 -0.25 9.25 1.74
CA ALA A 27 -0.01 9.35 3.18
C ALA A 27 -1.32 9.40 3.98
N SER A 28 -2.31 10.18 3.54
CA SER A 28 -3.64 10.20 4.18
C SER A 28 -4.33 8.84 4.09
N ASN A 29 -4.31 8.20 2.93
CA ASN A 29 -4.92 6.87 2.76
C ASN A 29 -4.26 5.83 3.67
N ASP A 30 -2.93 5.80 3.75
CA ASP A 30 -2.21 4.84 4.58
C ASP A 30 -2.47 5.08 6.08
N HIS A 31 -2.59 6.34 6.50
CA HIS A 31 -3.01 6.67 7.87
C HIS A 31 -4.40 6.11 8.22
N TYR A 32 -5.39 6.28 7.34
CA TYR A 32 -6.73 5.76 7.60
C TYR A 32 -6.82 4.24 7.53
N LYS A 33 -5.98 3.57 6.71
CA LYS A 33 -5.84 2.10 6.73
C LYS A 33 -5.29 1.62 8.07
N CYS A 34 -4.27 2.29 8.62
CA CYS A 34 -3.77 2.00 9.96
C CYS A 34 -4.87 2.15 11.01
N LEU A 35 -5.63 3.26 10.97
CA LEU A 35 -6.74 3.50 11.90
C LEU A 35 -7.81 2.40 11.82
N TYR A 36 -8.21 2.03 10.60
CA TYR A 36 -9.15 0.94 10.37
C TYR A 36 -8.66 -0.37 11.02
N LEU A 37 -7.40 -0.74 10.81
CA LEU A 37 -6.84 -1.98 11.37
C LEU A 37 -6.69 -1.92 12.91
N ILE A 38 -6.41 -0.74 13.49
CA ILE A 38 -6.43 -0.53 14.94
C ILE A 38 -7.84 -0.75 15.51
N GLN A 39 -8.87 -0.26 14.82
CA GLN A 39 -10.27 -0.40 15.23
C GLN A 39 -10.81 -1.82 15.04
N ASN A 40 -10.14 -2.65 14.23
CA ASN A 40 -10.54 -4.02 13.91
C ASN A 40 -9.43 -5.02 14.29
N PRO A 41 -9.11 -5.21 15.59
CA PRO A 41 -7.97 -6.01 16.03
C PRO A 41 -8.07 -7.51 15.70
N SER A 42 -9.28 -8.02 15.43
CA SER A 42 -9.52 -9.38 14.98
C SER A 42 -9.50 -9.54 13.46
N TRP A 43 -9.16 -8.49 12.71
CA TRP A 43 -9.14 -8.52 11.26
C TRP A 43 -8.23 -9.63 10.74
N GLN A 44 -8.76 -10.38 9.78
CA GLN A 44 -8.04 -11.33 8.96
C GLN A 44 -8.50 -11.14 7.52
N GLY A 45 -7.58 -11.21 6.56
CA GLY A 45 -7.91 -11.02 5.16
C GLY A 45 -6.95 -11.74 4.24
N GLU A 46 -7.37 -11.89 2.99
CA GLU A 46 -6.57 -12.56 1.96
C GLU A 46 -5.42 -11.66 1.49
N GLY A 47 -4.18 -12.16 1.59
CA GLY A 47 -3.04 -11.64 0.88
C GLY A 47 -2.72 -12.51 -0.33
N VAL A 48 -2.49 -11.89 -1.48
CA VAL A 48 -2.08 -12.56 -2.72
C VAL A 48 -0.60 -12.31 -2.98
N VAL A 49 0.18 -13.36 -3.20
CA VAL A 49 1.62 -13.24 -3.50
C VAL A 49 1.81 -12.64 -4.89
N VAL A 50 2.46 -11.47 -4.96
CA VAL A 50 2.74 -10.79 -6.23
C VAL A 50 4.19 -10.94 -6.68
N ASP A 51 5.12 -11.16 -5.75
CA ASP A 51 6.55 -11.34 -6.02
C ASP A 51 7.22 -12.11 -4.87
N THR A 52 8.36 -12.74 -5.13
CA THR A 52 9.20 -13.39 -4.11
C THR A 52 10.65 -12.98 -4.31
N ARG A 53 11.32 -12.52 -3.25
CA ARG A 53 12.73 -12.07 -3.29
C ARG A 53 13.48 -12.60 -2.07
N GLY A 54 14.47 -13.45 -2.30
CA GLY A 54 15.24 -14.06 -1.21
C GLY A 54 14.34 -14.94 -0.35
N ASP A 55 14.24 -14.64 0.95
CA ASP A 55 13.37 -15.35 1.91
C ASP A 55 12.04 -14.62 2.19
N LYS A 56 11.69 -13.60 1.39
CA LYS A 56 10.47 -12.81 1.56
C LYS A 56 9.55 -12.93 0.37
N ALA A 57 8.25 -13.00 0.65
CA ALA A 57 7.18 -12.84 -0.33
C ALA A 57 6.53 -11.46 -0.16
N LEU A 58 6.32 -10.77 -1.28
CA LEU A 58 5.55 -9.53 -1.37
C LEU A 58 4.09 -9.90 -1.60
N PHE A 59 3.21 -9.43 -0.71
CA PHE A 59 1.78 -9.63 -0.80
C PHE A 59 1.11 -8.33 -1.23
N MET A 60 0.07 -8.46 -2.05
CA MET A 60 -1.00 -7.48 -2.17
C MET A 60 -2.16 -7.95 -1.29
N ILE A 61 -2.69 -7.08 -0.44
CA ILE A 61 -3.88 -7.33 0.39
C ILE A 61 -5.01 -6.49 -0.19
N PRO A 62 -5.88 -7.05 -1.05
CA PRO A 62 -6.84 -6.27 -1.83
C PRO A 62 -7.84 -5.50 -0.97
N GLU A 63 -8.34 -6.12 0.11
CA GLU A 63 -9.38 -5.56 0.97
C GLU A 63 -8.99 -4.21 1.60
N VAL A 64 -7.74 -4.08 2.05
CA VAL A 64 -7.21 -2.85 2.65
C VAL A 64 -6.33 -2.03 1.69
N GLY A 65 -6.08 -2.53 0.49
CA GLY A 65 -5.23 -1.87 -0.51
C GLY A 65 -3.81 -1.62 0.01
N MET A 66 -3.21 -2.61 0.67
CA MET A 66 -1.84 -2.54 1.20
C MET A 66 -0.95 -3.60 0.56
N MET A 67 0.35 -3.28 0.45
CA MET A 67 1.37 -4.27 0.13
C MET A 67 2.30 -4.47 1.32
N THR A 68 2.78 -5.69 1.51
CA THR A 68 3.67 -6.02 2.62
C THR A 68 4.64 -7.13 2.24
N GLN A 69 5.85 -7.09 2.81
CA GLN A 69 6.84 -8.16 2.65
C GLN A 69 6.90 -9.00 3.91
N ILE A 70 6.67 -10.30 3.77
CA ILE A 70 6.63 -11.24 4.89
C ILE A 70 7.69 -12.32 4.63
N LYS A 71 8.48 -12.63 5.66
CA LYS A 71 9.49 -13.69 5.62
C LYS A 71 8.83 -15.05 5.82
N PHE A 72 9.19 -16.02 4.99
CA PHE A 72 8.71 -17.40 5.09
C PHE A 72 9.87 -18.39 5.23
N LYS A 73 9.59 -19.55 5.86
CA LYS A 73 10.50 -20.71 5.83
C LYS A 73 10.44 -21.42 4.49
N THR A 74 9.21 -21.61 3.99
CA THR A 74 8.92 -22.11 2.64
C THR A 74 8.13 -21.02 1.94
N LEU A 75 8.69 -20.47 0.87
CA LEU A 75 8.04 -19.39 0.14
C LEU A 75 6.73 -19.90 -0.49
N PRO A 76 5.64 -19.13 -0.38
CA PRO A 76 4.43 -19.40 -1.15
C PRO A 76 4.69 -19.11 -2.63
N GLU A 77 3.91 -19.75 -3.49
CA GLU A 77 3.99 -19.57 -4.93
C GLU A 77 3.38 -18.22 -5.36
N ARG A 78 3.75 -17.75 -6.54
CA ARG A 78 3.13 -16.55 -7.12
C ARG A 78 1.63 -16.80 -7.33
N ASP A 79 0.83 -15.76 -7.08
CA ASP A 79 -0.63 -15.79 -7.11
C ASP A 79 -1.28 -16.68 -6.04
N GLU A 80 -0.48 -17.29 -5.15
CA GLU A 80 -0.99 -18.01 -3.98
C GLU A 80 -1.68 -17.03 -3.02
N LYS A 81 -2.80 -17.48 -2.45
CA LYS A 81 -3.61 -16.75 -1.49
C LYS A 81 -3.32 -17.27 -0.09
N VAL A 82 -2.91 -16.37 0.79
CA VAL A 82 -2.60 -16.68 2.19
C VAL A 82 -3.46 -15.82 3.09
N LEU A 83 -4.09 -16.44 4.09
CA LEU A 83 -4.84 -15.70 5.11
C LEU A 83 -3.84 -14.97 6.03
N LEU A 84 -3.96 -13.64 6.11
CA LEU A 84 -3.09 -12.79 6.89
C LEU A 84 -3.86 -12.14 8.04
N LYS A 85 -3.14 -11.85 9.13
CA LYS A 85 -3.59 -11.02 10.24
C LYS A 85 -2.58 -9.94 10.57
N VAL A 86 -3.03 -8.89 11.25
CA VAL A 86 -2.16 -7.81 11.73
C VAL A 86 -1.25 -8.33 12.85
N SER A 87 0.03 -8.00 12.80
CA SER A 87 0.99 -8.24 13.88
C SER A 87 1.30 -6.98 14.68
N SER A 88 1.44 -5.85 14.02
CA SER A 88 1.55 -4.53 14.66
C SER A 88 1.17 -3.41 13.69
N VAL A 89 0.77 -2.27 14.27
CA VAL A 89 0.47 -1.03 13.54
C VAL A 89 1.28 0.11 14.16
N ASP A 90 2.02 0.83 13.34
CA ASP A 90 2.61 2.13 13.67
C ASP A 90 1.83 3.22 12.93
N LEU A 91 1.01 3.96 13.66
CA LEU A 91 0.15 5.00 13.09
C LEU A 91 0.95 6.23 12.63
N VAL A 92 2.07 6.54 13.29
CA VAL A 92 2.88 7.72 13.01
C VAL A 92 3.64 7.51 11.70
N GLU A 93 4.28 6.35 11.58
CA GLU A 93 5.01 5.96 10.37
C GLU A 93 4.09 5.43 9.26
N ARG A 94 2.81 5.20 9.56
CA ARG A 94 1.80 4.60 8.66
C ARG A 94 2.23 3.21 8.17
N LEU A 95 2.84 2.44 9.08
CA LEU A 95 3.34 1.09 8.80
C LEU A 95 2.43 0.05 9.45
N VAL A 96 2.20 -1.03 8.72
CA VAL A 96 1.48 -2.19 9.24
C VAL A 96 2.30 -3.42 8.93
N ASN A 97 2.60 -4.19 9.98
CA ASN A 97 3.21 -5.50 9.83
C ASN A 97 2.09 -6.55 9.83
N PHE A 98 2.17 -7.47 8.87
CA PHE A 98 1.25 -8.60 8.76
C PHE A 98 2.01 -9.91 8.98
N LYS A 99 1.26 -10.97 9.28
CA LYS A 99 1.77 -12.34 9.38
C LYS A 99 0.67 -13.32 8.95
N PRO A 100 1.01 -14.55 8.57
CA PRO A 100 0.02 -15.61 8.40
C PRO A 100 -0.88 -15.74 9.64
N ALA A 101 -2.17 -15.93 9.40
CA ALA A 101 -3.18 -16.05 10.43
C ALA A 101 -3.03 -17.32 11.28
#